data_AF-A0AAD6L122-F1
#
_entry.id   AF-A0AAD6L122-F1
#
_cell.length_a   1.000
_cell.length_b   1.000
_cell.length_c   1.000
_cell.angle_alpha   90.00
_cell.angle_beta   90.00
_cell.angle_gamma   90.00
#
_symmetry.space_group_name_H-M   'P 1'
#
loop_
_entity.id
_entity.type
_entity.pdbx_description
1 polymer ?
#
loop_
_entity_poly.entity_id
_entity_poly.type
_entity_poly.pdbx_seq_one_letter_code
_entity_poly.pdbx_strand_id
1 'polypeptide(L)'
;MRLLGLVLSSTTFLSFLSTSILLRQGLSMHCCVFKLGLLNTYDHIPLANAVMSMYIRYGQVHEARAILDSMHEISVVSWSTIIGGYVNTGNVDEAFSMFNIMRTISTINSDFVVFINLIKGCAKRGSLLEASSLHSLIFKCGCENKDPLDNLLLGMYAKCGDLISARKVFDMANAKTVFLWTSIISGYCEALKVHSERLAIAFGPISTHAGSTVRIIKNHPTCVDFHSALKFISKITSRHLIVRDGSRFHHFESGDANTLQFGRTIVTAPFHEEMRPSLTMKVAPAIDDQSVTGQFHFSPQDRSINITT
;
A
#
# COMPACT_ATOMS: atom_id res chain seq x y z
N MET A 1 46.67 -8.17 6.38
CA MET A 1 45.77 -9.23 6.88
C MET A 1 46.33 -10.64 6.68
N ARG A 2 46.81 -11.07 5.50
CA ARG A 2 47.67 -12.28 5.40
C ARG A 2 48.95 -12.18 6.24
N LEU A 3 49.51 -10.97 6.36
CA LEU A 3 50.65 -10.63 7.23
C LEU A 3 50.39 -10.71 8.75
N LEU A 4 49.14 -10.98 9.20
CA LEU A 4 48.77 -11.03 10.62
C LEU A 4 48.27 -12.42 11.07
N GLY A 5 48.38 -13.46 10.23
CA GLY A 5 47.97 -14.82 10.60
C GLY A 5 46.46 -15.05 10.71
N LEU A 6 45.62 -14.07 10.34
CA LEU A 6 44.16 -14.23 10.33
C LEU A 6 43.72 -15.06 9.12
N VAL A 7 43.18 -16.25 9.38
CA VAL A 7 42.47 -17.05 8.38
C VAL A 7 41.16 -16.35 8.05
N LEU A 8 40.99 -15.93 6.80
CA LEU A 8 39.76 -15.30 6.33
C LEU A 8 38.63 -16.32 6.36
N SER A 9 37.69 -16.16 7.29
CA SER A 9 36.49 -16.98 7.40
C SER A 9 35.33 -16.39 6.60
N SER A 10 34.28 -17.20 6.35
CA SER A 10 33.01 -16.74 5.77
C SER A 10 32.42 -15.54 6.54
N THR A 11 32.48 -15.57 7.89
CA THR A 11 32.03 -14.46 8.75
C THR A 11 32.81 -13.17 8.57
N THR A 12 34.13 -13.27 8.29
CA THR A 12 34.98 -12.10 8.02
C THR A 12 34.52 -11.40 6.74
N PHE A 13 34.26 -12.17 5.67
CA PHE A 13 33.77 -11.61 4.40
C PHE A 13 32.36 -11.02 4.52
N LEU A 14 31.47 -11.63 5.32
CA LEU A 14 30.13 -11.10 5.57
C LEU A 14 30.17 -9.68 6.15
N SER A 15 31.04 -9.43 7.13
CA SER A 15 31.21 -8.11 7.75
C SER A 15 31.76 -7.06 6.77
N PHE A 16 32.68 -7.46 5.90
CA PHE A 16 33.23 -6.54 4.89
C PHE A 16 32.24 -6.25 3.75
N LEU A 17 31.48 -7.25 3.30
CA LEU A 17 30.48 -7.06 2.24
C LEU A 17 29.35 -6.13 2.69
N SER A 18 28.89 -6.24 3.95
CA SER A 18 27.83 -5.38 4.47
C SER A 18 28.24 -3.90 4.54
N THR A 19 29.52 -3.64 4.83
CA THR A 19 30.12 -2.30 4.92
C THR A 19 30.67 -1.77 3.59
N SER A 20 30.59 -2.53 2.51
CA SER A 20 31.10 -2.12 1.21
C SER A 20 30.30 -0.95 0.62
N ILE A 21 30.99 0.16 0.35
CA ILE A 21 30.41 1.42 -0.17
C ILE A 21 30.60 1.55 -1.68
N LEU A 22 31.59 0.84 -2.25
CA LEU A 22 31.91 0.90 -3.67
C LEU A 22 31.85 -0.50 -4.31
N LEU A 23 31.28 -0.58 -5.52
CA LEU A 23 31.23 -1.82 -6.30
C LEU A 23 32.63 -2.43 -6.49
N ARG A 24 33.66 -1.62 -6.74
CA ARG A 24 35.04 -2.10 -6.91
C ARG A 24 35.56 -2.88 -5.70
N GLN A 25 35.21 -2.45 -4.48
CA GLN A 25 35.57 -3.17 -3.26
C GLN A 25 34.82 -4.51 -3.18
N GLY A 26 33.52 -4.50 -3.50
CA GLY A 26 32.70 -5.71 -3.59
C GLY A 26 33.24 -6.72 -4.60
N LEU A 27 33.67 -6.29 -5.79
CA LEU A 27 34.28 -7.14 -6.82
C LEU A 27 35.60 -7.76 -6.34
N SER A 28 36.46 -6.97 -5.69
CA SER A 28 37.71 -7.49 -5.12
C SER A 28 37.43 -8.55 -4.05
N MET A 29 36.40 -8.35 -3.22
CA MET A 29 35.99 -9.32 -2.22
C MET A 29 35.40 -10.57 -2.86
N HIS A 30 34.52 -10.44 -3.85
CA HIS A 30 33.99 -11.57 -4.60
C HIS A 30 35.12 -12.41 -5.20
N CYS A 31 36.13 -11.79 -5.84
CA CYS A 31 37.30 -12.50 -6.36
C CYS A 31 38.05 -13.30 -5.28
N CYS A 32 38.20 -12.73 -4.09
CA CYS A 32 38.81 -13.43 -2.95
C CYS A 32 37.95 -14.61 -2.48
N VAL A 33 36.65 -14.41 -2.33
CA VAL A 33 35.70 -15.46 -1.91
C VAL A 33 35.67 -16.60 -2.93
N PHE A 34 35.67 -16.28 -4.23
CA PHE A 34 35.72 -17.26 -5.33
C PHE A 34 37.02 -18.05 -5.33
N LYS A 35 38.19 -17.38 -5.23
CA LYS A 35 39.50 -18.05 -5.17
C LYS A 35 39.67 -18.97 -3.96
N LEU A 36 38.96 -18.70 -2.87
CA LEU A 36 38.95 -19.52 -1.67
C LEU A 36 37.91 -20.66 -1.74
N GLY A 37 37.12 -20.75 -2.82
CA GLY A 37 36.11 -21.80 -3.00
C GLY A 37 34.88 -21.67 -2.10
N LEU A 38 34.63 -20.48 -1.54
CA LEU A 38 33.64 -20.31 -0.47
C LEU A 38 32.20 -20.03 -0.94
N LEU A 39 31.91 -20.03 -2.25
CA LEU A 39 30.56 -19.76 -2.77
C LEU A 39 29.73 -21.01 -3.04
N ASN A 40 30.38 -22.13 -3.34
CA ASN A 40 29.71 -23.33 -3.86
C ASN A 40 29.55 -24.43 -2.80
N THR A 41 29.74 -24.08 -1.52
CA THR A 41 29.67 -25.03 -0.40
C THR A 41 28.45 -24.72 0.47
N TYR A 42 27.77 -25.76 0.93
CA TYR A 42 26.56 -25.67 1.77
C TYR A 42 26.73 -24.73 2.99
N ASP A 43 27.89 -24.80 3.65
CA ASP A 43 28.20 -24.01 4.85
C ASP A 43 28.25 -22.48 4.61
N HIS A 44 28.17 -22.03 3.35
CA HIS A 44 28.40 -20.64 2.97
C HIS A 44 27.27 -20.03 2.13
N ILE A 45 26.06 -20.63 2.14
CA ILE A 45 24.85 -20.01 1.57
C ILE A 45 24.65 -18.55 2.05
N PRO A 46 24.85 -18.20 3.35
CA PRO A 46 24.74 -16.80 3.78
C PRO A 46 25.74 -15.87 3.09
N LEU A 47 26.95 -16.35 2.80
CA LEU A 47 27.97 -15.58 2.09
C LEU A 47 27.60 -15.38 0.62
N ALA A 48 27.10 -16.42 -0.05
CA ALA A 48 26.56 -16.28 -1.41
C ALA A 48 25.43 -15.25 -1.46
N ASN A 49 24.50 -15.28 -0.50
CA ASN A 49 23.42 -14.29 -0.39
C ASN A 49 23.94 -12.86 -0.15
N ALA A 50 25.00 -12.69 0.63
CA ALA A 50 25.62 -11.39 0.84
C ALA A 50 26.30 -10.86 -0.43
N VAL A 51 26.98 -11.71 -1.20
CA VAL A 51 27.58 -11.33 -2.48
C VAL A 51 26.49 -10.98 -3.50
N MET A 52 25.41 -11.77 -3.59
CA MET A 52 24.25 -11.43 -4.43
C MET A 52 23.63 -10.09 -4.04
N SER A 53 23.43 -9.86 -2.75
CA SER A 53 22.89 -8.59 -2.23
C SER A 53 23.79 -7.40 -2.56
N MET A 54 25.12 -7.59 -2.52
CA MET A 54 26.09 -6.59 -2.94
C MET A 54 25.91 -6.24 -4.41
N TYR A 55 25.83 -7.22 -5.31
CA TYR A 55 25.60 -6.98 -6.73
C TYR A 55 24.27 -6.28 -7.02
N ILE A 56 23.18 -6.74 -6.40
CA ILE A 56 21.84 -6.16 -6.52
C ILE A 56 21.83 -4.68 -6.11
N ARG A 57 22.53 -4.32 -5.02
CA ARG A 57 22.64 -2.93 -4.54
C ARG A 57 23.19 -1.98 -5.60
N TYR A 58 24.06 -2.47 -6.48
CA TYR A 58 24.64 -1.70 -7.58
C TYR A 58 23.97 -1.96 -8.94
N GLY A 59 22.77 -2.54 -8.95
CA GLY A 59 21.98 -2.79 -10.16
C GLY A 59 22.47 -3.96 -11.03
N GLN A 60 23.46 -4.73 -10.57
CA GLN A 60 24.07 -5.84 -11.30
C GLN A 60 23.32 -7.16 -11.03
N VAL A 61 22.01 -7.18 -11.28
CA VAL A 61 21.15 -8.32 -10.92
C VAL A 61 21.49 -9.60 -11.70
N HIS A 62 22.01 -9.48 -12.92
CA HIS A 62 22.44 -10.64 -13.72
C HIS A 62 23.66 -11.35 -13.11
N GLU A 63 24.61 -10.61 -12.54
CA GLU A 63 25.75 -11.20 -11.82
C GLU A 63 25.29 -11.91 -10.55
N ALA A 64 24.33 -11.31 -9.82
CA ALA A 64 23.70 -11.97 -8.68
C ALA A 64 22.99 -13.27 -9.12
N ARG A 65 22.34 -13.27 -10.28
CA ARG A 65 21.68 -14.45 -10.83
C ARG A 65 22.69 -15.55 -11.19
N ALA A 66 23.83 -15.20 -11.78
CA ALA A 66 24.87 -16.16 -12.11
C ALA A 66 25.41 -16.88 -10.86
N ILE A 67 25.52 -16.17 -9.74
CA ILE A 67 25.89 -16.78 -8.45
C ILE A 67 24.82 -17.78 -8.02
N LEU A 68 23.54 -17.38 -8.04
CA LEU A 68 22.42 -18.27 -7.69
C LEU A 68 22.42 -19.56 -8.53
N ASP A 69 22.63 -19.44 -9.84
CA ASP A 69 22.63 -20.57 -10.78
C ASP A 69 23.83 -21.52 -10.54
N SER A 70 24.90 -21.04 -9.89
CA SER A 70 26.06 -21.86 -9.51
C SER A 70 25.93 -22.56 -8.15
N MET A 71 24.91 -22.21 -7.36
CA MET A 71 24.69 -22.80 -6.04
C MET A 71 24.04 -24.18 -6.15
N HIS A 72 24.60 -25.17 -5.44
CA HIS A 72 24.03 -26.53 -5.39
C HIS A 72 22.74 -26.60 -4.58
N GLU A 73 22.59 -25.74 -3.57
CA GLU A 73 21.39 -25.63 -2.76
C GLU A 73 20.95 -24.18 -2.65
N ILE A 74 19.64 -23.96 -2.79
CA ILE A 74 19.04 -22.63 -2.81
C ILE A 74 18.04 -22.52 -1.67
N SER A 75 18.36 -21.67 -0.68
CA SER A 75 17.46 -21.39 0.43
C SER A 75 16.38 -20.36 0.07
N VAL A 76 15.33 -20.27 0.87
CA VAL A 76 14.28 -19.22 0.71
C VAL A 76 14.85 -17.81 0.75
N VAL A 77 15.89 -17.58 1.55
CA VAL A 77 16.59 -16.29 1.61
C VAL A 77 17.27 -15.98 0.27
N SER A 78 17.83 -16.98 -0.39
CA SER A 78 18.47 -16.84 -1.71
C SER A 78 17.43 -16.46 -2.77
N TRP A 79 16.28 -17.16 -2.78
CA TRP A 79 15.14 -16.85 -3.65
C TRP A 79 14.56 -15.45 -3.39
N SER A 80 14.33 -15.09 -2.13
CA SER A 80 13.77 -13.78 -1.77
C SER A 80 14.73 -12.64 -2.13
N THR A 81 16.05 -12.88 -2.00
CA THR A 81 17.11 -11.94 -2.42
C THR A 81 17.05 -11.68 -3.92
N ILE A 82 17.05 -12.72 -4.77
CA ILE A 82 17.03 -12.52 -6.23
C ILE A 82 15.72 -11.93 -6.73
N ILE A 83 14.57 -12.38 -6.20
CA ILE A 83 13.24 -11.85 -6.56
C ILE A 83 13.14 -10.37 -6.17
N GLY A 84 13.57 -10.04 -4.95
CA GLY A 84 13.62 -8.65 -4.49
C GLY A 84 14.55 -7.79 -5.33
N GLY A 85 15.69 -8.35 -5.76
CA GLY A 85 16.63 -7.68 -6.67
C GLY A 85 16.00 -7.29 -7.99
N TYR A 86 15.34 -8.24 -8.67
CA TYR A 86 14.65 -7.98 -9.93
C TYR A 86 13.56 -6.91 -9.78
N VAL A 87 12.71 -7.00 -8.74
CA VAL A 87 11.68 -5.99 -8.42
C VAL A 87 12.29 -4.60 -8.17
N ASN A 88 13.42 -4.52 -7.46
CA ASN A 88 14.09 -3.26 -7.17
C ASN A 88 14.66 -2.61 -8.43
N THR A 89 15.20 -3.41 -9.35
CA THR A 89 15.69 -2.96 -10.66
C THR A 89 14.60 -2.65 -11.68
N GLY A 90 13.33 -3.00 -11.39
CA GLY A 90 12.19 -2.75 -12.28
C GLY A 90 11.82 -3.92 -13.21
N ASN A 91 12.59 -4.99 -13.19
CA ASN A 91 12.43 -6.20 -14.00
C ASN A 91 11.40 -7.16 -13.34
N VAL A 92 10.13 -6.75 -13.34
CA VAL A 92 9.08 -7.48 -12.61
C VAL A 92 8.75 -8.84 -13.27
N ASP A 93 8.90 -8.99 -14.59
CA ASP A 93 8.66 -10.28 -15.29
C ASP A 93 9.65 -11.34 -14.84
N GLU A 94 10.94 -10.98 -14.76
CA GLU A 94 11.99 -11.85 -14.26
C GLU A 94 11.75 -12.21 -12.80
N ALA A 95 11.24 -11.29 -11.97
CA ALA A 95 10.89 -11.58 -10.59
C ALA A 95 9.80 -12.67 -10.49
N PHE A 96 8.75 -12.59 -11.30
CA PHE A 96 7.71 -13.63 -11.36
C PHE A 96 8.22 -14.94 -11.97
N SER A 97 9.11 -14.87 -12.97
CA SER A 97 9.79 -16.04 -13.51
C SER A 97 10.58 -16.77 -12.42
N MET A 98 11.36 -16.04 -11.61
CA MET A 98 12.13 -16.62 -10.51
C MET A 98 11.22 -17.24 -9.44
N PHE A 99 10.10 -16.58 -9.14
CA PHE A 99 9.11 -17.13 -8.23
C PHE A 99 8.48 -18.43 -8.74
N ASN A 100 8.18 -18.51 -10.04
CA ASN A 100 7.64 -19.73 -10.63
C ASN A 100 8.66 -20.87 -10.59
N ILE A 101 9.94 -20.59 -10.90
CA ILE A 101 11.03 -21.57 -10.79
C ILE A 101 11.18 -22.05 -9.34
N MET A 102 11.19 -21.12 -8.37
CA MET A 102 11.22 -21.46 -6.95
C MET A 102 10.11 -22.45 -6.60
N ARG A 103 8.88 -22.19 -7.04
CA ARG A 103 7.72 -23.06 -6.76
C ARG A 103 7.77 -24.42 -7.45
N THR A 104 8.42 -24.53 -8.60
CA THR A 104 8.55 -25.79 -9.33
C THR A 104 9.67 -26.67 -8.77
N ILE A 105 10.80 -26.06 -8.41
CA ILE A 105 12.01 -26.79 -8.03
C ILE A 105 12.09 -27.01 -6.51
N SER A 106 11.60 -26.07 -5.71
CA SER A 106 11.69 -26.16 -4.25
C SER A 106 10.42 -26.75 -3.64
N THR A 107 10.59 -27.70 -2.73
CA THR A 107 9.53 -28.16 -1.81
C THR A 107 9.25 -27.15 -0.70
N ILE A 108 9.90 -25.99 -0.74
CA ILE A 108 9.90 -25.02 0.34
C ILE A 108 8.71 -24.09 0.18
N ASN A 109 7.93 -23.95 1.24
CA ASN A 109 6.86 -22.97 1.28
C ASN A 109 7.43 -21.55 1.11
N SER A 110 6.78 -20.76 0.26
CA SER A 110 7.16 -19.37 0.04
C SER A 110 7.00 -18.58 1.34
N ASP A 111 8.07 -17.91 1.77
CA ASP A 111 8.03 -17.05 2.94
C ASP A 111 7.38 -15.70 2.63
N PHE A 112 6.87 -15.00 3.65
CA PHE A 112 6.19 -13.71 3.52
C PHE A 112 7.06 -12.66 2.82
N VAL A 113 8.39 -12.75 2.97
CA VAL A 113 9.34 -11.84 2.31
C VAL A 113 9.23 -11.91 0.78
N VAL A 114 9.02 -13.10 0.22
CA VAL A 114 8.82 -13.29 -1.23
C VAL A 114 7.54 -12.59 -1.69
N PHE A 115 6.44 -12.79 -0.97
CA PHE A 115 5.18 -12.12 -1.27
C PHE A 115 5.27 -10.60 -1.14
N ILE A 116 5.96 -10.08 -0.12
CA ILE A 116 6.22 -8.64 0.03
C ILE A 116 6.91 -8.08 -1.22
N ASN A 117 7.93 -8.76 -1.74
CA ASN A 117 8.64 -8.33 -2.93
C ASN A 117 7.74 -8.37 -4.17
N LEU A 118 6.97 -9.43 -4.36
CA LEU A 118 6.04 -9.55 -5.49
C LEU A 118 4.92 -8.51 -5.44
N ILE A 119 4.35 -8.24 -4.26
CA ILE A 119 3.33 -7.18 -4.08
C ILE A 119 3.91 -5.82 -4.46
N LYS A 120 5.15 -5.51 -4.04
CA LYS A 120 5.84 -4.29 -4.47
C LYS A 120 6.04 -4.23 -5.98
N GLY A 121 6.34 -5.37 -6.61
CA GLY A 121 6.42 -5.51 -8.07
C GLY A 121 5.11 -5.18 -8.77
N CYS A 122 4.01 -5.83 -8.35
CA CYS A 122 2.66 -5.54 -8.86
C CYS A 122 2.28 -4.08 -8.68
N ALA A 123 2.58 -3.50 -7.51
CA ALA A 123 2.29 -2.11 -7.20
C ALA A 123 3.08 -1.12 -8.07
N LYS A 124 4.30 -1.46 -8.50
CA LYS A 124 5.09 -0.66 -9.45
C LYS A 124 4.54 -0.77 -10.88
N ARG A 125 4.10 -1.97 -11.28
CA ARG A 125 3.59 -2.25 -12.62
C ARG A 125 2.16 -1.75 -12.84
N GLY A 126 1.31 -1.78 -11.81
CA GLY A 126 -0.09 -1.39 -11.89
C GLY A 126 -1.01 -2.42 -12.57
N SER A 127 -0.56 -3.68 -12.75
CA SER A 127 -1.37 -4.73 -13.39
C SER A 127 -2.36 -5.37 -12.41
N LEU A 128 -3.66 -5.06 -12.57
CA LEU A 128 -4.71 -5.60 -11.70
C LEU A 128 -4.86 -7.13 -11.81
N LEU A 129 -4.64 -7.70 -13.00
CA LEU A 129 -4.75 -9.13 -13.23
C LEU A 129 -3.67 -9.92 -12.47
N GLU A 130 -2.43 -9.41 -12.46
CA GLU A 130 -1.33 -10.01 -11.70
C GLU A 130 -1.52 -9.79 -10.20
N ALA A 131 -1.91 -8.58 -9.80
CA ALA A 131 -2.20 -8.23 -8.41
C ALA A 131 -3.27 -9.14 -7.79
N SER A 132 -4.38 -9.37 -8.50
CA SER A 132 -5.46 -10.26 -8.05
C SER A 132 -5.06 -11.73 -8.02
N SER A 133 -4.28 -12.19 -9.01
CA SER A 133 -3.74 -13.55 -9.03
C SER A 133 -2.79 -13.80 -7.86
N LEU A 134 -1.91 -12.83 -7.56
CA LEU A 134 -0.99 -12.89 -6.42
C LEU A 134 -1.74 -12.87 -5.08
N HIS A 135 -2.72 -11.99 -4.91
CA HIS A 135 -3.53 -11.94 -3.69
C HIS A 135 -4.29 -13.26 -3.45
N SER A 136 -4.87 -13.85 -4.50
CA SER A 136 -5.52 -15.16 -4.43
C SER A 136 -4.56 -16.26 -3.99
N LEU A 137 -3.30 -16.18 -4.41
CA LEU A 137 -2.26 -17.12 -4.01
C LEU A 137 -1.87 -16.94 -2.53
N ILE A 138 -1.67 -15.69 -2.09
CA ILE A 138 -1.35 -15.36 -0.69
C ILE A 138 -2.43 -15.92 0.25
N PHE A 139 -3.69 -15.75 -0.11
CA PHE A 139 -4.84 -16.28 0.61
C PHE A 139 -4.82 -17.83 0.66
N LYS A 140 -4.55 -18.49 -0.46
CA LYS A 140 -4.42 -19.97 -0.50
C LYS A 140 -3.24 -20.48 0.35
N CYS A 141 -2.22 -19.67 0.55
CA CYS A 141 -1.06 -20.02 1.37
C CYS A 141 -1.28 -19.77 2.88
N GLY A 142 -2.46 -19.33 3.33
CA GLY A 142 -2.71 -19.05 4.75
C GLY A 142 -1.87 -17.88 5.29
N CYS A 143 -1.46 -16.97 4.41
CA CYS A 143 -0.61 -15.82 4.76
C CYS A 143 -1.43 -14.55 5.01
N GLU A 144 -2.77 -14.63 4.96
CA GLU A 144 -3.68 -13.54 5.28
C GLU A 144 -3.51 -13.03 6.72
N ASN A 145 -3.83 -11.74 6.94
CA ASN A 145 -3.88 -11.10 8.26
C ASN A 145 -2.53 -10.99 9.01
N LYS A 146 -1.40 -11.11 8.31
CA LYS A 146 -0.10 -10.68 8.85
C LYS A 146 0.07 -9.19 8.55
N ASP A 147 0.19 -8.37 9.60
CA ASP A 147 0.15 -6.90 9.54
C ASP A 147 0.94 -6.20 8.41
N PRO A 148 2.12 -6.65 7.92
CA PRO A 148 2.74 -5.97 6.78
C PRO A 148 2.01 -6.24 5.45
N LEU A 149 1.32 -7.37 5.29
CA LEU A 149 0.72 -7.77 4.02
C LEU A 149 -0.56 -7.01 3.69
N ASP A 150 -1.45 -6.77 4.67
CA ASP A 150 -2.71 -6.04 4.42
C ASP A 150 -2.44 -4.61 3.93
N ASN A 151 -1.47 -3.93 4.55
CA ASN A 151 -1.06 -2.59 4.12
C ASN A 151 -0.45 -2.59 2.71
N LEU A 152 0.37 -3.60 2.40
CA LEU A 152 0.98 -3.74 1.07
C LEU A 152 -0.07 -4.09 0.00
N LEU A 153 -1.01 -4.97 0.30
CA LEU A 153 -2.10 -5.36 -0.60
C LEU A 153 -3.02 -4.18 -0.89
N LEU A 154 -3.38 -3.40 0.14
CA LEU A 154 -4.16 -2.18 -0.02
C LEU A 154 -3.44 -1.19 -0.95
N GLY A 155 -2.16 -0.89 -0.65
CA GLY A 155 -1.36 0.02 -1.48
C GLY A 155 -1.18 -0.48 -2.91
N MET A 156 -1.05 -1.80 -3.11
CA MET A 156 -0.99 -2.42 -4.44
C MET A 156 -2.29 -2.21 -5.22
N TYR A 157 -3.45 -2.52 -4.63
CA TYR A 157 -4.74 -2.33 -5.30
C TYR A 157 -5.01 -0.86 -5.62
N ALA A 158 -4.68 0.06 -4.71
CA ALA A 158 -4.78 1.48 -4.95
C ALA A 158 -3.94 1.93 -6.15
N LYS A 159 -2.68 1.47 -6.25
CA LYS A 159 -1.80 1.75 -7.40
C LYS A 159 -2.23 1.07 -8.71
N CYS A 160 -2.96 -0.03 -8.63
CA CYS A 160 -3.60 -0.67 -9.78
C CYS A 160 -4.92 0.01 -10.18
N GLY A 161 -5.35 1.05 -9.46
CA GLY A 161 -6.61 1.77 -9.71
C GLY A 161 -7.87 1.08 -9.19
N ASP A 162 -7.76 -0.08 -8.52
CA ASP A 162 -8.91 -0.81 -7.98
C ASP A 162 -9.13 -0.47 -6.50
N LEU A 163 -9.70 0.72 -6.28
CA LEU A 163 -10.04 1.20 -4.93
C LEU A 163 -11.16 0.38 -4.27
N ILE A 164 -11.97 -0.38 -5.03
CA ILE A 164 -12.97 -1.28 -4.47
C ILE A 164 -12.27 -2.42 -3.73
N SER A 165 -11.32 -3.09 -4.39
CA SER A 165 -10.55 -4.16 -3.75
C SER A 165 -9.65 -3.63 -2.64
N ALA A 166 -9.04 -2.44 -2.81
CA ALA A 166 -8.29 -1.79 -1.73
C ALA A 166 -9.16 -1.57 -0.48
N ARG A 167 -10.41 -1.12 -0.67
CA ARG A 167 -11.38 -0.94 0.41
C ARG A 167 -11.74 -2.26 1.08
N LYS A 168 -11.96 -3.33 0.31
CA LYS A 168 -12.24 -4.66 0.88
C LYS A 168 -11.09 -5.14 1.77
N VAL A 169 -9.85 -5.00 1.31
CA VAL A 169 -8.66 -5.34 2.13
C VAL A 169 -8.63 -4.51 3.41
N PHE A 170 -8.91 -3.21 3.33
CA PHE A 170 -9.00 -2.33 4.51
C PHE A 170 -10.09 -2.78 5.51
N ASP A 171 -11.27 -3.13 5.01
CA ASP A 171 -12.40 -3.53 5.86
C ASP A 171 -12.12 -4.88 6.54
N MET A 172 -11.50 -5.84 5.82
CA MET A 172 -11.13 -7.18 6.31
C MET A 172 -9.94 -7.18 7.27
N ALA A 173 -9.09 -6.15 7.26
CA ALA A 173 -7.93 -6.07 8.15
C ALA A 173 -8.35 -6.08 9.64
N ASN A 174 -7.76 -6.99 10.42
CA ASN A 174 -8.04 -7.22 11.84
C ASN A 174 -7.81 -5.95 12.68
N ALA A 175 -6.70 -5.25 12.44
CA ALA A 175 -6.35 -4.00 13.09
C ALA A 175 -6.09 -2.91 12.04
N LYS A 176 -6.88 -1.84 12.07
CA LYS A 176 -6.74 -0.70 11.16
C LYS A 176 -5.64 0.22 11.69
N THR A 177 -4.40 -0.10 11.36
CA THR A 177 -3.21 0.69 11.74
C THR A 177 -3.21 2.06 11.07
N VAL A 178 -2.43 3.00 11.62
CA VAL A 178 -2.20 4.33 11.01
C VAL A 178 -1.73 4.20 9.55
N PHE A 179 -0.93 3.18 9.24
CA PHE A 179 -0.48 2.91 7.88
C PHE A 179 -1.63 2.56 6.93
N LEU A 180 -2.56 1.68 7.34
CA LEU A 180 -3.73 1.32 6.53
C LEU A 180 -4.63 2.54 6.25
N TRP A 181 -4.89 3.36 7.27
CA TRP A 181 -5.63 4.62 7.11
C TRP A 181 -4.93 5.57 6.15
N THR A 182 -3.62 5.75 6.30
CA THR A 182 -2.82 6.61 5.43
C THR A 182 -2.85 6.13 3.99
N SER A 183 -2.70 4.82 3.77
CA SER A 183 -2.70 4.22 2.43
C SER A 183 -4.05 4.35 1.73
N ILE A 184 -5.17 4.14 2.42
CA ILE A 184 -6.50 4.27 1.81
C ILE A 184 -6.85 5.74 1.50
N ILE A 185 -6.50 6.67 2.41
CA ILE A 185 -6.64 8.13 2.17
C ILE A 185 -5.82 8.54 0.96
N SER A 186 -4.56 8.10 0.90
CA SER A 186 -3.68 8.37 -0.24
C SER A 186 -4.27 7.85 -1.54
N GLY A 187 -4.82 6.63 -1.54
CA GLY A 187 -5.50 6.06 -2.72
C GLY A 187 -6.67 6.92 -3.21
N TYR A 188 -7.55 7.37 -2.31
CA TYR A 188 -8.64 8.29 -2.67
C TYR A 188 -8.13 9.66 -3.15
N CYS A 189 -7.11 10.21 -2.50
CA CYS A 189 -6.49 11.47 -2.89
C CYS A 189 -5.82 11.38 -4.27
N GLU A 190 -5.18 10.26 -4.60
CA GLU A 190 -4.60 10.04 -5.93
C GLU A 190 -5.69 9.93 -7.02
N ALA A 191 -6.84 9.35 -6.72
CA ALA A 191 -7.97 9.28 -7.65
C ALA A 191 -8.56 10.67 -7.97
N LEU A 192 -8.42 11.63 -7.07
CA LEU A 192 -9.09 12.93 -7.14
C LEU A 192 -8.18 14.08 -7.63
N LYS A 193 -7.04 13.75 -8.28
CA LYS A 193 -5.76 14.50 -8.45
C LYS A 193 -5.75 16.04 -8.66
N VAL A 194 -6.89 16.69 -8.91
CA VAL A 194 -7.02 18.15 -9.12
C VAL A 194 -8.00 18.87 -8.15
N HIS A 195 -8.76 18.16 -7.31
CA HIS A 195 -9.81 18.76 -6.45
C HIS A 195 -9.36 19.20 -5.05
N SER A 196 -9.77 20.40 -4.63
CA SER A 196 -9.56 20.97 -3.27
C SER A 196 -10.30 20.17 -2.19
N GLU A 197 -11.38 19.49 -2.57
CA GLU A 197 -12.30 18.80 -1.66
C GLU A 197 -11.85 17.37 -1.30
N ARG A 198 -10.69 16.97 -1.81
CA ARG A 198 -10.10 15.64 -1.62
C ARG A 198 -10.02 15.16 -0.19
N LEU A 199 -9.53 16.02 0.70
CA LEU A 199 -9.33 15.66 2.09
C LEU A 199 -10.67 15.40 2.76
N ALA A 200 -11.69 16.22 2.45
CA ALA A 200 -13.05 16.03 2.94
C ALA A 200 -13.63 14.68 2.51
N ILE A 201 -13.44 14.32 1.24
CA ILE A 201 -13.96 13.08 0.68
C ILE A 201 -13.16 11.86 1.13
N ALA A 202 -11.85 11.99 1.34
CA ALA A 202 -11.03 10.90 1.84
C ALA A 202 -11.30 10.65 3.33
N PHE A 203 -11.35 11.71 4.15
CA PHE A 203 -11.58 11.58 5.59
C PHE A 203 -13.04 11.32 5.97
N GLY A 204 -14.02 11.87 5.25
CA GLY A 204 -15.43 11.74 5.59
C GLY A 204 -15.89 10.28 5.80
N PRO A 205 -15.74 9.39 4.81
CA PRO A 205 -16.11 7.97 4.91
C PRO A 205 -15.30 7.16 5.92
N ILE A 206 -14.16 7.71 6.36
CA ILE A 206 -13.18 7.10 7.27
C ILE A 206 -13.50 7.45 8.71
N SER A 207 -13.78 8.73 8.99
CA SER A 207 -13.99 9.28 10.34
C SER A 207 -15.43 9.17 10.84
N THR A 208 -16.30 8.51 10.08
CA THR A 208 -17.74 8.44 10.38
C THR A 208 -18.21 7.00 10.41
N HIS A 209 -19.27 6.73 11.18
CA HIS A 209 -19.89 5.41 11.26
C HIS A 209 -20.34 4.92 9.87
N ALA A 210 -20.20 3.62 9.59
CA ALA A 210 -20.67 3.03 8.34
C ALA A 210 -22.15 3.40 8.09
N GLY A 211 -22.47 3.77 6.85
CA GLY A 211 -23.83 4.19 6.44
C GLY A 211 -24.23 5.62 6.79
N SER A 212 -23.40 6.40 7.49
CA SER A 212 -23.68 7.83 7.71
C SER A 212 -23.49 8.66 6.44
N THR A 213 -24.34 9.68 6.30
CA THR A 213 -24.33 10.61 5.16
C THR A 213 -23.20 11.62 5.33
N VAL A 214 -22.36 11.77 4.31
CA VAL A 214 -21.28 12.76 4.30
C VAL A 214 -21.73 13.97 3.48
N ARG A 215 -21.76 15.15 4.09
CA ARG A 215 -22.15 16.41 3.45
C ARG A 215 -20.90 17.26 3.19
N ILE A 216 -20.70 17.64 1.93
CA ILE A 216 -19.55 18.45 1.49
C ILE A 216 -20.09 19.75 0.91
N ILE A 217 -19.58 20.87 1.39
CA ILE A 217 -19.92 22.21 0.93
C ILE A 217 -18.68 22.78 0.26
N LYS A 218 -18.80 23.14 -1.01
CA LYS A 218 -17.72 23.73 -1.80
C LYS A 218 -18.15 25.04 -2.44
N ASN A 219 -17.21 25.95 -2.64
CA ASN A 219 -17.50 27.23 -3.28
C ASN A 219 -17.53 27.15 -4.81
N HIS A 220 -16.73 26.24 -5.41
CA HIS A 220 -16.63 26.11 -6.86
C HIS A 220 -17.62 25.09 -7.43
N PRO A 221 -18.09 25.25 -8.68
CA PRO A 221 -18.95 24.25 -9.32
C PRO A 221 -18.35 22.84 -9.32
N THR A 222 -19.21 21.83 -9.30
CA THR A 222 -18.80 20.43 -9.43
C THR A 222 -18.40 20.12 -10.88
N CYS A 223 -17.11 19.86 -11.13
CA CYS A 223 -16.63 19.43 -12.45
C CYS A 223 -16.89 17.94 -12.71
N VAL A 224 -16.73 17.50 -13.96
CA VAL A 224 -17.03 16.12 -14.41
C VAL A 224 -16.18 15.08 -13.68
N ASP A 225 -14.89 15.35 -13.49
CA ASP A 225 -13.96 14.44 -12.81
C ASP A 225 -14.33 14.25 -11.34
N PHE A 226 -14.64 15.36 -10.67
CA PHE A 226 -15.10 15.37 -9.27
C PHE A 226 -16.42 14.63 -9.11
N HIS A 227 -17.36 14.86 -10.02
CA HIS A 227 -18.67 14.20 -10.03
C HIS A 227 -18.53 12.68 -10.25
N SER A 228 -17.64 12.26 -11.16
CA SER A 228 -17.36 10.85 -11.43
C SER A 228 -16.68 10.18 -10.25
N ALA A 229 -15.76 10.88 -9.59
CA ALA A 229 -15.13 10.39 -8.38
C ALA A 229 -16.10 10.27 -7.20
N LEU A 230 -17.03 11.21 -7.01
CA LEU A 230 -18.06 11.13 -5.97
C LEU A 230 -19.04 9.98 -6.21
N LYS A 231 -19.46 9.75 -7.47
CA LYS A 231 -20.21 8.53 -7.84
C LYS A 231 -19.43 7.29 -7.42
N PHE A 232 -18.18 7.18 -7.83
CA PHE A 232 -17.33 6.04 -7.52
C PHE A 232 -17.16 5.83 -6.01
N ILE A 233 -16.97 6.91 -5.24
CA ILE A 233 -16.78 6.86 -3.79
C ILE A 233 -18.08 6.50 -3.07
N SER A 234 -19.23 7.02 -3.51
CA SER A 234 -20.54 6.61 -2.96
C SER A 234 -20.77 5.11 -3.11
N LYS A 235 -20.34 4.54 -4.25
CA LYS A 235 -20.42 3.10 -4.54
C LYS A 235 -19.46 2.28 -3.69
N ILE A 236 -18.20 2.70 -3.56
CA ILE A 236 -17.19 1.96 -2.78
C ILE A 236 -17.50 1.98 -1.29
N THR A 237 -17.92 3.14 -0.79
CA THR A 237 -18.13 3.34 0.64
C THR A 237 -19.52 2.91 1.09
N SER A 238 -20.40 2.54 0.14
CA SER A 238 -21.82 2.25 0.36
C SER A 238 -22.51 3.34 1.18
N ARG A 239 -22.31 4.60 0.78
CA ARG A 239 -22.79 5.78 1.49
C ARG A 239 -23.45 6.77 0.55
N HIS A 240 -24.42 7.48 1.11
CA HIS A 240 -25.00 8.66 0.50
C HIS A 240 -24.05 9.85 0.73
N LEU A 241 -23.58 10.47 -0.35
CA LEU A 241 -22.81 11.71 -0.33
C LEU A 241 -23.69 12.85 -0.83
N ILE A 242 -23.68 13.97 -0.11
CA ILE A 242 -24.38 15.19 -0.54
C ILE A 242 -23.32 16.25 -0.75
N VAL A 243 -23.23 16.79 -1.96
CA VAL A 243 -22.31 17.87 -2.29
C VAL A 243 -23.08 19.10 -2.69
N ARG A 244 -22.91 20.17 -1.92
CA ARG A 244 -23.42 21.50 -2.24
C ARG A 244 -22.32 22.30 -2.91
N ASP A 245 -22.56 22.78 -4.13
CA ASP A 245 -21.76 23.83 -4.73
C ASP A 245 -22.48 25.20 -4.68
N GLY A 246 -21.88 26.24 -5.26
CA GLY A 246 -22.45 27.59 -5.28
C GLY A 246 -23.82 27.71 -5.98
N SER A 247 -24.26 26.67 -6.70
CA SER A 247 -25.44 26.70 -7.58
C SER A 247 -26.37 25.47 -7.49
N ARG A 248 -25.91 24.35 -6.92
CA ARG A 248 -26.59 23.05 -6.97
C ARG A 248 -26.34 22.20 -5.72
N PHE A 249 -27.26 21.28 -5.47
CA PHE A 249 -27.05 20.11 -4.61
C PHE A 249 -26.89 18.87 -5.48
N HIS A 250 -25.87 18.08 -5.20
CA HIS A 250 -25.61 16.82 -5.85
C HIS A 250 -25.73 15.71 -4.80
N HIS A 251 -26.62 14.75 -5.05
CA HIS A 251 -26.80 13.57 -4.24
C HIS A 251 -26.16 12.39 -4.96
N PHE A 252 -25.25 11.69 -4.30
CA PHE A 252 -24.57 10.51 -4.85
C PHE A 252 -24.87 9.30 -3.99
N GLU A 253 -25.39 8.25 -4.60
CA GLU A 253 -25.75 7.02 -3.92
C GLU A 253 -25.53 5.83 -4.85
N SER A 254 -24.85 4.79 -4.35
CA SER A 254 -24.61 3.54 -5.09
C SER A 254 -23.95 3.68 -6.48
N GLY A 255 -23.26 4.79 -6.76
CA GLY A 255 -22.64 5.05 -8.06
C GLY A 255 -23.45 5.95 -8.99
N ASP A 256 -24.68 6.30 -8.61
CA ASP A 256 -25.53 7.22 -9.34
C ASP A 256 -25.46 8.64 -8.77
N ALA A 257 -25.97 9.61 -9.53
CA ALA A 257 -26.01 10.99 -9.06
C ALA A 257 -27.28 11.71 -9.51
N ASN A 258 -27.93 12.38 -8.56
CA ASN A 258 -29.07 13.25 -8.78
C ASN A 258 -28.66 14.69 -8.48
N THR A 259 -28.92 15.61 -9.40
CA THR A 259 -28.54 17.02 -9.26
C THR A 259 -29.78 17.91 -9.18
N LEU A 260 -29.87 18.71 -8.12
CA LEU A 260 -30.93 19.68 -7.87
C LEU A 260 -30.35 21.09 -7.98
N GLN A 261 -31.05 21.99 -8.66
CA GLN A 261 -30.63 23.38 -8.85
C GLN A 261 -31.31 24.30 -7.84
N PHE A 262 -30.62 25.32 -7.31
CA PHE A 262 -31.27 26.33 -6.49
C PHE A 262 -32.39 27.03 -7.30
N GLY A 263 -33.60 27.07 -6.75
CA GLY A 263 -34.68 27.92 -7.27
C GLY A 263 -35.62 27.31 -8.31
N ARG A 264 -35.66 25.98 -8.51
CA ARG A 264 -36.88 25.35 -9.03
C ARG A 264 -37.66 24.77 -7.87
N THR A 265 -38.88 25.28 -7.67
CA THR A 265 -39.85 24.84 -6.68
C THR A 265 -39.92 23.31 -6.62
N ILE A 266 -39.31 22.72 -5.60
CA ILE A 266 -39.54 21.32 -5.24
C ILE A 266 -40.68 21.34 -4.23
N VAL A 267 -41.82 20.83 -4.66
CA VAL A 267 -42.91 20.44 -3.77
C VAL A 267 -42.35 19.34 -2.84
N THR A 268 -42.59 19.52 -1.53
CA THR A 268 -42.36 18.64 -0.37
C THR A 268 -40.94 18.48 0.19
N ALA A 269 -40.56 19.35 1.12
CA ALA A 269 -40.48 19.10 2.58
C ALA A 269 -39.58 20.17 3.25
N PRO A 270 -39.91 20.67 4.46
CA PRO A 270 -39.26 21.86 5.01
C PRO A 270 -37.92 21.48 5.64
N PHE A 271 -36.83 22.07 5.16
CA PHE A 271 -35.59 22.17 5.93
C PHE A 271 -35.36 23.65 6.27
N HIS A 272 -35.81 24.03 7.47
CA HIS A 272 -35.35 25.23 8.16
C HIS A 272 -33.99 24.92 8.78
N GLU A 273 -32.94 25.58 8.31
CA GLU A 273 -31.99 26.31 9.18
C GLU A 273 -30.90 26.97 8.34
N GLU A 274 -30.81 28.29 8.48
CA GLU A 274 -29.72 29.11 7.98
C GLU A 274 -28.43 28.76 8.74
N MET A 275 -27.44 28.14 8.07
CA MET A 275 -26.07 28.06 8.60
C MET A 275 -25.18 29.10 7.94
N ARG A 276 -24.79 30.10 8.74
CA ARG A 276 -23.70 31.05 8.44
C ARG A 276 -22.35 30.31 8.34
N PRO A 277 -21.39 30.83 7.57
CA PRO A 277 -20.08 30.21 7.44
C PRO A 277 -19.24 30.49 8.70
N SER A 278 -19.01 29.46 9.52
CA SER A 278 -17.97 29.49 10.56
C SER A 278 -17.01 28.33 10.33
N LEU A 279 -15.77 28.69 9.97
CA LEU A 279 -14.62 27.78 9.89
C LEU A 279 -14.29 27.21 11.27
N THR A 280 -14.18 25.88 11.37
CA THR A 280 -13.15 25.20 12.18
C THR A 280 -13.15 23.70 11.86
N MET A 281 -12.05 23.20 11.29
CA MET A 281 -11.76 21.76 11.27
C MET A 281 -11.26 21.40 12.68
N LYS A 282 -12.17 21.07 13.61
CA LYS A 282 -11.77 20.52 14.91
C LYS A 282 -11.47 19.04 14.76
N VAL A 283 -10.19 18.72 14.67
CA VAL A 283 -9.68 17.36 14.93
C VAL A 283 -9.80 17.14 16.44
N ALA A 284 -10.74 16.29 16.87
CA ALA A 284 -10.79 15.85 18.26
C ALA A 284 -9.67 14.84 18.50
N PRO A 285 -8.82 15.01 19.53
CA PRO A 285 -7.91 13.95 19.95
C PRO A 285 -8.71 12.87 20.68
N ALA A 286 -8.42 11.61 20.38
CA ALA A 286 -8.76 10.51 21.27
C ALA A 286 -7.77 10.50 22.43
N ILE A 287 -8.27 10.50 23.67
CA ILE A 287 -7.82 9.77 24.87
C ILE A 287 -8.55 10.37 26.09
N ASP A 288 -9.12 9.48 26.91
CA ASP A 288 -9.85 9.73 28.16
C ASP A 288 -9.08 10.60 29.18
N ASP A 289 -9.78 11.49 29.89
CA ASP A 289 -9.84 11.45 31.36
C ASP A 289 -10.97 12.34 31.92
N GLN A 290 -11.35 12.03 33.15
CA GLN A 290 -12.61 12.32 33.85
C GLN A 290 -13.09 13.78 33.97
N SER A 291 -14.42 13.88 34.13
CA SER A 291 -15.20 14.95 34.78
C SER A 291 -15.49 16.24 33.99
N VAL A 292 -16.68 16.34 33.39
CA VAL A 292 -17.60 17.50 33.54
C VAL A 292 -19.03 17.00 33.24
N THR A 293 -19.89 17.13 34.23
CA THR A 293 -21.35 16.92 34.14
C THR A 293 -21.99 17.99 33.25
N GLY A 294 -22.56 17.58 32.13
CA GLY A 294 -23.47 18.38 31.31
C GLY A 294 -24.34 17.45 30.47
N GLN A 295 -25.62 17.32 30.83
CA GLN A 295 -26.57 16.52 30.05
C GLN A 295 -26.77 17.14 28.68
N PHE A 296 -26.15 16.56 27.64
CA PHE A 296 -26.53 16.81 26.26
C PHE A 296 -27.52 15.75 25.82
N HIS A 297 -28.76 16.17 25.55
CA HIS A 297 -29.75 15.35 24.88
C HIS A 297 -29.33 15.21 23.40
N PHE A 298 -28.92 14.00 23.01
CA PHE A 298 -28.68 13.68 21.59
C PHE A 298 -30.01 13.29 20.94
N SER A 299 -30.47 14.09 19.97
CA SER A 299 -31.48 13.65 19.01
C SER A 299 -30.90 12.50 18.16
N PRO A 300 -31.55 11.32 18.07
CA PRO A 300 -30.98 10.16 17.37
C PRO A 300 -30.94 10.28 15.83
N GLN A 301 -31.41 11.38 15.25
CA GLN A 301 -31.84 11.38 13.83
C GLN A 301 -30.84 11.96 12.82
N ASP A 302 -29.82 12.72 13.22
CA ASP A 302 -28.88 13.32 12.25
C ASP A 302 -27.45 12.77 12.37
N ARG A 303 -27.23 11.61 11.75
CA ARG A 303 -25.88 11.05 11.53
C ARG A 303 -25.23 11.67 10.29
N SER A 304 -24.97 12.97 10.33
CA SER A 304 -24.34 13.69 9.22
C SER A 304 -23.10 14.45 9.68
N ILE A 305 -22.07 14.51 8.82
CA ILE A 305 -20.92 15.39 9.01
C ILE A 305 -20.87 16.40 7.86
N ASN A 306 -20.73 17.67 8.22
CA ASN A 306 -20.57 18.77 7.28
C ASN A 306 -19.08 19.12 7.13
N ILE A 307 -18.59 19.17 5.90
CA ILE A 307 -17.22 19.57 5.59
C ILE A 307 -17.24 20.73 4.59
N THR A 308 -16.64 21.86 4.94
CA THR A 308 -16.59 23.07 4.10
C THR A 308 -15.19 23.28 3.55
N THR A 309 -15.07 23.52 2.24
CA THR A 309 -13.80 23.66 1.50
C THR A 309 -13.81 24.86 0.56
#